data_AF-A0A0D1MF46-F1
#
_entry.id   AF-A0A0D1MF46-F1
#
_cell.length_a   1.000
_cell.length_b   1.000
_cell.length_c   1.000
_cell.angle_alpha   90.00
_cell.angle_beta   90.00
_cell.angle_gamma   90.00
#
_symmetry.space_group_name_H-M   'P 1'
#
loop_
_entity.id
_entity.type
_entity.pdbx_description
1 polymer ?
#
loop_
_entity_poly.entity_id
_entity_poly.type
_entity_poly.pdbx_seq_one_letter_code
_entity_poly.pdbx_strand_id
1 'polypeptide(L)'
;MDATDALRAGLPSGDPTILSQRLFSASQLAREGRIIGATQIYNDVADKARQRGQYAVEAQALFDGAVLYATLASLDPVYRNSAQEWADRITQRTEPEFVEMRSGLSLLRTKLAALAAKPQDRAAIYSAAQPADGNAAILLDEPKLQVLPDDQQLAGGMAREGVPEWADVGFWVRPDGSVADLAVVRQSEARPGSWLGEKLKAVSGRRYAPLQGSVGARGLYRVERYSLVHVVQSTIGTHMPVRARIGEIDTMDMTPLYRS
;
A
#
# COMPACT_ATOMS: atom_id res chain seq x y z
N MET A 1 -18.52 -19.02 -14.84
CA MET A 1 -17.83 -20.01 -13.99
C MET A 1 -16.68 -19.30 -13.33
N ASP A 2 -16.67 -19.20 -12.00
CA ASP A 2 -15.56 -18.62 -11.24
C ASP A 2 -14.39 -19.63 -11.21
N ALA A 3 -13.15 -19.15 -11.18
CA ALA A 3 -11.95 -20.00 -11.12
C ALA A 3 -11.97 -20.94 -9.90
N THR A 4 -12.59 -20.48 -8.81
CA THR A 4 -12.81 -21.27 -7.59
C THR A 4 -13.70 -22.50 -7.83
N ASP A 5 -14.73 -22.38 -8.68
CA ASP A 5 -15.64 -23.48 -9.02
C ASP A 5 -14.96 -24.50 -9.95
N ALA A 6 -14.15 -24.01 -10.89
CA ALA A 6 -13.37 -24.85 -11.80
C ALA A 6 -12.31 -25.67 -11.04
N LEU A 7 -11.61 -25.07 -10.06
CA LEU A 7 -10.65 -25.78 -9.21
C LEU A 7 -11.31 -26.81 -8.30
N ARG A 8 -12.49 -26.49 -7.74
CA ARG A 8 -13.25 -27.44 -6.91
C ARG A 8 -13.73 -28.67 -7.69
N ALA A 9 -13.96 -28.54 -9.00
CA ALA A 9 -14.32 -29.65 -9.87
C ALA A 9 -13.14 -30.56 -10.24
N GLY A 10 -11.89 -30.06 -10.16
CA GLY A 10 -10.69 -30.79 -10.58
C GLY A 10 -9.72 -31.19 -9.47
N LEU A 11 -9.82 -30.61 -8.26
CA LEU A 11 -8.92 -30.85 -7.14
C LEU A 11 -9.65 -31.47 -5.93
N PRO A 12 -8.94 -32.24 -5.08
CA PRO A 12 -9.50 -32.70 -3.81
C PRO A 12 -9.99 -31.52 -2.96
N SER A 13 -11.11 -31.69 -2.26
CA SER A 13 -11.73 -30.63 -1.45
C SER A 13 -10.85 -30.09 -0.30
N GLY A 14 -9.77 -30.81 0.02
CA GLY A 14 -8.73 -30.45 0.99
C GLY A 14 -7.53 -29.68 0.43
N ASP A 15 -7.43 -29.52 -0.90
CA ASP A 15 -6.25 -28.94 -1.53
C ASP A 15 -6.00 -27.49 -1.08
N PRO A 16 -4.79 -27.14 -0.60
CA PRO A 16 -4.43 -25.79 -0.19
C PRO A 16 -4.70 -24.73 -1.28
N THR A 17 -4.57 -25.10 -2.56
CA THR A 17 -4.77 -24.21 -3.72
C THR A 17 -6.18 -23.63 -3.75
N ILE A 18 -7.19 -24.39 -3.29
CA ILE A 18 -8.57 -23.91 -3.21
C ILE A 18 -8.69 -22.75 -2.21
N LEU A 19 -8.01 -22.86 -1.06
CA LEU A 19 -8.02 -21.80 -0.05
C LEU A 19 -7.20 -20.59 -0.51
N SER A 20 -6.04 -20.80 -1.14
CA SER A 20 -5.24 -19.72 -1.73
C SER A 20 -5.99 -18.94 -2.80
N GLN A 21 -6.75 -19.61 -3.68
CA GLN A 21 -7.58 -18.93 -4.67
C GLN A 21 -8.64 -18.05 -4.02
N ARG A 22 -9.22 -18.51 -2.90
CA ARG A 22 -10.22 -17.73 -2.16
C ARG A 22 -9.60 -16.50 -1.50
N LEU A 23 -8.35 -16.58 -1.04
CA LEU A 23 -7.60 -15.40 -0.55
C LEU A 23 -7.39 -14.37 -1.67
N PHE A 24 -7.05 -14.83 -2.87
CA PHE A 24 -6.95 -13.93 -4.02
C PHE A 24 -8.28 -13.21 -4.30
N SER A 25 -9.40 -13.93 -4.31
CA SER A 25 -10.73 -13.32 -4.46
C SER A 25 -11.05 -12.33 -3.33
N ALA A 26 -10.70 -12.64 -2.08
CA ALA A 26 -10.86 -11.72 -0.95
C ALA A 26 -10.04 -10.44 -1.13
N SER A 27 -8.82 -10.55 -1.65
CA SER A 27 -7.95 -9.41 -1.96
C SER A 27 -8.55 -8.52 -3.06
N GLN A 28 -9.19 -9.10 -4.08
CA GLN A 28 -9.90 -8.32 -5.10
C GLN A 28 -11.07 -7.57 -4.48
N LEU A 29 -11.90 -8.24 -3.69
CA LEU A 29 -13.02 -7.61 -2.99
C LEU A 29 -12.56 -6.46 -2.10
N ALA A 30 -11.45 -6.63 -1.37
CA ALA A 30 -10.87 -5.59 -0.54
C ALA A 30 -10.46 -4.36 -1.39
N ARG A 31 -9.81 -4.57 -2.54
CA ARG A 31 -9.44 -3.50 -3.48
C ARG A 31 -10.65 -2.78 -4.08
N GLU A 32 -11.76 -3.48 -4.27
CA GLU A 32 -13.04 -2.92 -4.73
C GLU A 32 -13.82 -2.21 -3.61
N GLY A 33 -13.28 -2.13 -2.38
CA GLY A 33 -13.98 -1.54 -1.24
C GLY A 33 -15.08 -2.43 -0.65
N ARG A 34 -15.19 -3.69 -1.08
CA ARG A 34 -16.15 -4.68 -0.56
C ARG A 34 -15.63 -5.33 0.73
N ILE A 35 -15.46 -4.50 1.75
CA ILE A 35 -14.77 -4.85 3.00
C ILE A 35 -15.43 -6.04 3.72
N ILE A 36 -16.75 -6.01 3.88
CA ILE A 36 -17.48 -7.07 4.62
C ILE A 36 -17.26 -8.44 3.97
N GLY A 37 -17.35 -8.52 2.63
CA GLY A 37 -17.15 -9.76 1.90
C GLY A 37 -15.71 -10.25 1.98
N ALA A 38 -14.72 -9.36 1.85
CA ALA A 38 -13.31 -9.71 2.00
C ALA A 38 -13.03 -10.28 3.40
N THR A 39 -13.47 -9.59 4.46
CA THR A 39 -13.29 -10.02 5.86
C THR A 39 -13.93 -11.39 6.13
N GLN A 40 -15.13 -11.64 5.61
CA GLN A 40 -15.79 -12.94 5.75
C GLN A 40 -14.96 -14.06 5.12
N ILE A 41 -14.40 -13.84 3.93
CA ILE A 41 -13.57 -14.84 3.26
C ILE A 41 -12.24 -15.06 4.02
N TYR A 42 -11.57 -14.00 4.47
CA TYR A 42 -10.33 -14.14 5.25
C TYR A 42 -10.55 -14.97 6.51
N ASN A 43 -11.64 -14.71 7.26
CA ASN A 43 -11.96 -15.50 8.45
C ASN A 43 -12.25 -16.97 8.12
N ASP A 44 -13.10 -17.22 7.12
CA ASP A 44 -13.47 -18.58 6.74
C ASP A 44 -12.26 -19.38 6.19
N VAL A 45 -11.37 -18.73 5.44
CA VAL A 45 -10.13 -19.38 5.00
C VAL A 45 -9.22 -19.67 6.19
N ALA A 46 -9.02 -18.71 7.11
CA ALA A 46 -8.19 -18.91 8.29
C ALA A 46 -8.68 -20.10 9.14
N ASP A 47 -9.99 -20.19 9.38
CA ASP A 47 -10.56 -21.26 10.19
C ASP A 47 -10.49 -22.63 9.48
N LYS A 48 -10.77 -22.69 8.17
CA LYS A 48 -10.63 -23.93 7.38
C LYS A 48 -9.19 -24.39 7.25
N ALA A 49 -8.26 -23.46 7.05
CA ALA A 49 -6.83 -23.76 6.97
C ALA A 49 -6.34 -24.34 8.31
N ARG A 50 -6.73 -23.72 9.43
CA ARG A 50 -6.41 -24.22 10.78
C ARG A 50 -6.92 -25.64 11.01
N GLN A 51 -8.19 -25.90 10.68
CA GLN A 51 -8.82 -27.23 10.83
C GLN A 51 -8.10 -28.32 10.02
N ARG A 52 -7.37 -27.93 8.97
CA ARG A 52 -6.65 -28.83 8.06
C ARG A 52 -5.15 -28.86 8.30
N GLY A 53 -4.65 -28.17 9.33
CA GLY A 53 -3.20 -28.05 9.60
C GLY A 53 -2.43 -27.26 8.53
N GLN A 54 -3.12 -26.44 7.72
CA GLN A 54 -2.52 -25.64 6.64
C GLN A 54 -2.09 -24.27 7.18
N TYR A 55 -1.18 -24.26 8.14
CA TYR A 55 -0.82 -23.06 8.91
C TYR A 55 -0.26 -21.91 8.07
N ALA A 56 0.44 -22.20 6.96
CA ALA A 56 0.89 -21.17 6.03
C ALA A 56 -0.28 -20.38 5.41
N VAL A 57 -1.36 -21.08 5.04
CA VAL A 57 -2.57 -20.46 4.47
C VAL A 57 -3.35 -19.70 5.55
N GLU A 58 -3.42 -20.24 6.76
CA GLU A 58 -4.00 -19.55 7.91
C GLU A 58 -3.25 -18.24 8.20
N ALA A 59 -1.93 -18.30 8.29
CA ALA A 59 -1.08 -17.15 8.58
C ALA A 59 -1.26 -16.06 7.53
N GLN A 60 -1.34 -16.43 6.24
CA GLN A 60 -1.56 -15.48 5.16
C GLN A 60 -2.94 -14.81 5.29
N ALA A 61 -4.00 -15.59 5.52
CA ALA A 61 -5.35 -15.07 5.67
C ALA A 61 -5.48 -14.06 6.82
N LEU A 62 -4.83 -14.37 7.96
CA LEU A 62 -4.78 -13.49 9.12
C LEU A 62 -3.97 -12.23 8.84
N PHE A 63 -2.84 -12.35 8.14
CA PHE A 63 -2.01 -11.21 7.77
C PHE A 63 -2.73 -10.27 6.81
N ASP A 64 -3.40 -10.79 5.77
CA ASP A 64 -4.16 -9.99 4.82
C ASP A 64 -5.32 -9.23 5.50
N GLY A 65 -6.00 -9.86 6.45
CA GLY A 65 -7.02 -9.20 7.27
C GLY A 65 -6.44 -8.09 8.16
N ALA A 66 -5.26 -8.32 8.77
CA ALA A 66 -4.57 -7.30 9.56
C ALA A 66 -4.18 -6.09 8.69
N VAL A 67 -3.61 -6.33 7.49
CA VAL A 67 -3.25 -5.29 6.54
C VAL A 67 -4.48 -4.50 6.06
N LEU A 68 -5.58 -5.18 5.77
CA LEU A 68 -6.84 -4.55 5.39
C LEU A 68 -7.31 -3.57 6.46
N TYR A 69 -7.46 -4.03 7.71
CA TYR A 69 -7.95 -3.18 8.79
C TYR A 69 -6.96 -2.08 9.17
N ALA A 70 -5.65 -2.32 9.08
CA ALA A 70 -4.65 -1.27 9.29
C ALA A 70 -4.72 -0.19 8.19
N THR A 71 -5.04 -0.58 6.96
CA THR A 71 -5.29 0.37 5.86
C THR A 71 -6.52 1.21 6.16
N LEU A 72 -7.64 0.58 6.57
CA LEU A 72 -8.84 1.29 6.98
C LEU A 72 -8.59 2.22 8.19
N ALA A 73 -7.79 1.77 9.16
CA ALA A 73 -7.42 2.56 10.35
C ALA A 73 -6.62 3.83 10.03
N SER A 74 -5.94 3.87 8.88
CA SER A 74 -5.25 5.07 8.38
C SER A 74 -6.21 6.12 7.79
N LEU A 75 -7.40 5.68 7.39
CA LEU A 75 -8.47 6.52 6.87
C LEU A 75 -9.40 6.98 8.00
N ASP A 76 -9.84 6.04 8.83
CA ASP A 76 -10.76 6.26 9.94
C ASP A 76 -10.27 5.54 11.21
N PRO A 77 -10.01 6.27 12.31
CA PRO A 77 -9.60 5.70 13.60
C PRO A 77 -10.48 4.58 14.16
N VAL A 78 -11.76 4.50 13.77
CA VAL A 78 -12.70 3.48 14.27
C VAL A 78 -12.21 2.04 14.02
N TYR A 79 -11.41 1.84 12.97
CA TYR A 79 -10.91 0.50 12.59
C TYR A 79 -9.63 0.07 13.32
N ARG A 80 -9.07 0.91 14.19
CA ARG A 80 -7.80 0.61 14.89
C ARG A 80 -7.89 -0.64 15.76
N ASN A 81 -8.99 -0.80 16.51
CA ASN A 81 -9.18 -1.96 17.38
C ASN A 81 -9.26 -3.25 16.54
N SER A 82 -10.02 -3.24 15.43
CA SER A 82 -10.06 -4.39 14.52
C SER A 82 -8.69 -4.70 13.93
N ALA A 83 -7.89 -3.69 13.55
CA ALA A 83 -6.54 -3.91 13.06
C ALA A 83 -5.65 -4.60 14.12
N GLN A 84 -5.78 -4.21 15.39
CA GLN A 84 -5.07 -4.84 16.51
C GLN A 84 -5.58 -6.26 16.77
N GLU A 85 -6.88 -6.51 16.75
CA GLU A 85 -7.45 -7.85 16.95
C GLU A 85 -6.96 -8.84 15.89
N TRP A 86 -6.89 -8.43 14.62
CA TRP A 86 -6.32 -9.25 13.54
C TRP A 86 -4.83 -9.50 13.73
N ALA A 87 -4.06 -8.47 14.10
CA ALA A 87 -2.65 -8.59 14.44
C ALA A 87 -2.41 -9.58 15.58
N ASP A 88 -3.22 -9.52 16.63
CA ASP A 88 -3.02 -10.31 17.84
C ASP A 88 -3.27 -11.81 17.58
N ARG A 89 -4.21 -12.15 16.69
CA ARG A 89 -4.44 -13.53 16.24
C ARG A 89 -3.19 -14.19 15.65
N ILE A 90 -2.33 -13.42 14.97
CA ILE A 90 -1.05 -13.91 14.42
C ILE A 90 -0.04 -14.11 15.55
N THR A 91 0.01 -13.21 16.53
CA THR A 91 0.96 -13.32 17.65
C THR A 91 0.63 -14.40 18.66
N GLN A 92 -0.64 -14.80 18.74
CA GLN A 92 -1.08 -15.93 19.56
C GLN A 92 -0.75 -17.30 18.95
N ARG A 93 -0.16 -17.33 17.74
CA ARG A 93 0.25 -18.56 17.06
C ARG A 93 1.74 -18.79 17.25
N THR A 94 2.11 -20.05 17.45
CA THR A 94 3.49 -20.49 17.75
C THR A 94 4.09 -21.34 16.64
N GLU A 95 3.25 -21.75 15.70
CA GLU A 95 3.59 -22.54 14.54
C GLU A 95 4.70 -21.84 13.72
N PRO A 96 5.65 -22.61 13.15
CA PRO A 96 6.78 -22.05 12.42
C PRO A 96 6.36 -21.28 11.15
N GLU A 97 5.25 -21.66 10.53
CA GLU A 97 4.70 -21.01 9.33
C GLU A 97 4.28 -19.55 9.58
N PHE A 98 4.13 -19.14 10.84
CA PHE A 98 3.80 -17.76 11.21
C PHE A 98 5.01 -16.84 11.38
N VAL A 99 6.25 -17.35 11.31
CA VAL A 99 7.47 -16.56 11.58
C VAL A 99 7.57 -15.33 10.66
N GLU A 100 7.32 -15.50 9.37
CA GLU A 100 7.39 -14.40 8.39
C GLU A 100 6.31 -13.36 8.64
N MET A 101 5.05 -13.79 8.88
CA MET A 101 3.93 -12.88 9.16
C MET A 101 4.13 -12.13 10.47
N ARG A 102 4.69 -12.75 11.51
CA ARG A 102 5.05 -12.06 12.76
C ARG A 102 6.12 -11.00 12.52
N SER A 103 7.09 -11.27 11.65
CA SER A 103 8.12 -10.31 11.26
C SER A 103 7.50 -9.12 10.51
N GLY A 104 6.65 -9.38 9.51
CA GLY A 104 5.90 -8.33 8.80
C GLY A 104 4.95 -7.54 9.70
N LEU A 105 4.40 -8.17 10.74
CA LEU A 105 3.50 -7.52 11.68
C LEU A 105 4.19 -6.45 12.54
N SER A 106 5.50 -6.57 12.78
CA SER A 106 6.26 -5.54 13.50
C SER A 106 6.09 -4.16 12.84
N LEU A 107 6.23 -4.11 11.52
CA LEU A 107 6.08 -2.89 10.71
C LEU A 107 4.64 -2.37 10.73
N LEU A 108 3.67 -3.29 10.64
CA LEU A 108 2.25 -2.93 10.72
C LEU A 108 1.90 -2.32 12.08
N ARG A 109 2.44 -2.88 13.16
CA ARG A 109 2.26 -2.37 14.52
C ARG A 109 2.91 -1.02 14.71
N THR A 110 4.10 -0.79 14.15
CA THR A 110 4.71 0.55 14.11
C THR A 110 3.79 1.56 13.44
N LYS A 111 3.21 1.20 12.28
CA LYS A 111 2.27 2.07 11.57
C LYS A 111 1.04 2.39 12.42
N LEU A 112 0.43 1.38 13.04
CA LEU A 112 -0.73 1.56 13.93
C LEU A 112 -0.39 2.43 15.16
N ALA A 113 0.77 2.20 15.78
CA ALA A 113 1.23 3.01 16.90
C ALA A 113 1.43 4.47 16.50
N ALA A 114 2.04 4.74 15.35
CA ALA A 114 2.23 6.09 14.84
C ALA A 114 0.90 6.78 14.49
N LEU A 115 -0.06 6.04 13.93
CA LEU A 115 -1.42 6.55 13.65
C LEU A 115 -2.17 6.93 14.94
N ALA A 116 -1.94 6.20 16.04
CA ALA A 116 -2.53 6.49 17.34
C ALA A 116 -1.81 7.62 18.09
N ALA A 117 -0.54 7.88 17.76
CA ALA A 117 0.28 8.86 18.45
C ALA A 117 0.04 10.31 18.01
N LYS A 118 0.40 11.25 18.89
CA LYS A 118 0.43 12.68 18.57
C LYS A 118 1.50 12.94 17.50
N PRO A 119 1.31 13.95 16.61
CA PRO A 119 2.25 14.23 15.53
C PRO A 119 3.71 14.35 15.96
N GLN A 120 3.97 14.98 17.12
CA GLN A 120 5.31 15.15 17.68
C GLN A 120 6.02 13.83 18.07
N ASP A 121 5.27 12.78 18.37
CA ASP A 121 5.81 11.51 18.88
C ASP A 121 6.05 10.50 17.74
N ARG A 122 5.47 10.74 16.56
CA ARG A 122 5.52 9.79 15.42
C ARG A 122 6.94 9.54 14.93
N ALA A 123 7.78 10.57 14.90
CA ALA A 123 9.15 10.44 14.44
C ALA A 123 9.94 9.41 15.28
N ALA A 124 9.77 9.43 16.61
CA ALA A 124 10.40 8.48 17.51
C ALA A 124 9.87 7.06 17.33
N ILE A 125 8.59 6.91 17.00
CA ILE A 125 7.98 5.60 16.73
C ILE A 125 8.56 5.00 15.44
N TYR A 126 8.70 5.80 14.38
CA TYR A 126 9.27 5.32 13.12
C TYR A 126 10.75 4.97 13.24
N SER A 127 11.54 5.77 13.96
CA SER A 127 12.97 5.49 14.14
C SER A 127 13.23 4.25 15.01
N ALA A 128 12.29 3.88 15.88
CA ALA A 128 12.34 2.68 16.70
C ALA A 128 11.75 1.43 16.01
N ALA A 129 11.29 1.55 14.76
CA ALA A 129 10.74 0.41 14.02
C ALA A 129 11.80 -0.68 13.81
N GLN A 130 11.36 -1.93 13.66
CA GLN A 130 12.25 -3.01 13.29
C GLN A 130 12.92 -2.66 11.95
N PRO A 131 14.27 -2.70 11.88
CA PRO A 131 14.95 -2.35 10.65
C PRO A 131 14.58 -3.30 9.50
N ALA A 132 14.46 -2.74 8.30
CA ALA A 132 14.40 -3.51 7.08
C ALA A 132 15.82 -3.85 6.61
N ASP A 133 15.97 -5.02 5.98
CA ASP A 133 17.20 -5.34 5.28
C ASP A 133 17.49 -4.28 4.21
N GLY A 134 18.75 -3.83 4.17
CA GLY A 134 19.20 -2.64 3.45
C GLY A 134 18.99 -2.62 1.94
N ASN A 135 18.49 -3.72 1.37
CA ASN A 135 18.14 -3.83 -0.04
C ASN A 135 16.68 -3.44 -0.33
N ALA A 136 15.83 -3.27 0.69
CA ALA A 136 14.42 -2.92 0.52
C ALA A 136 14.00 -1.76 1.44
N ALA A 137 13.67 -0.61 0.84
CA ALA A 137 13.05 0.50 1.57
C ALA A 137 11.54 0.24 1.74
N ILE A 138 11.13 -0.13 2.95
CA ILE A 138 9.72 -0.37 3.29
C ILE A 138 9.09 0.93 3.78
N LEU A 139 8.10 1.44 3.06
CA LEU A 139 7.39 2.67 3.41
C LEU A 139 6.42 2.42 4.58
N LEU A 140 6.56 3.19 5.65
CA LEU A 140 5.67 3.15 6.82
C LEU A 140 4.58 4.21 6.75
N ASP A 141 4.94 5.42 6.31
CA ASP A 141 4.04 6.56 6.25
C ASP A 141 4.36 7.49 5.07
N GLU A 142 3.30 7.96 4.44
CA GLU A 142 3.33 9.08 3.50
C GLU A 142 2.28 10.09 3.95
N PRO A 143 2.67 11.35 4.22
CA PRO A 143 1.72 12.40 4.52
C PRO A 143 0.62 12.48 3.47
N LYS A 144 -0.62 12.65 3.94
CA LYS A 144 -1.76 12.84 3.03
C LYS A 144 -1.48 14.02 2.11
N LEU A 145 -1.72 13.82 0.83
CA LEU A 145 -1.70 14.92 -0.14
C LEU A 145 -2.80 15.89 0.26
N GLN A 146 -2.40 17.12 0.60
CA GLN A 146 -3.32 18.23 0.61
C GLN A 146 -3.48 18.63 -0.85
N VAL A 147 -4.40 17.95 -1.56
CA VAL A 147 -4.86 18.47 -2.84
C VAL A 147 -5.63 19.73 -2.48
N LEU A 148 -4.93 20.87 -2.46
CA LEU A 148 -5.57 22.16 -2.37
C LEU A 148 -6.53 22.22 -3.56
N PRO A 149 -7.82 22.51 -3.33
CA PRO A 149 -8.69 22.87 -4.42
C PRO A 149 -8.21 24.24 -4.93
N ASP A 150 -7.20 24.25 -5.78
CA ASP A 150 -7.00 25.37 -6.68
C ASP A 150 -7.97 25.19 -7.86
N ASP A 151 -9.20 25.52 -7.53
CA ASP A 151 -10.14 26.31 -8.31
C ASP A 151 -9.46 26.90 -9.57
N GLN A 152 -9.81 26.33 -10.73
CA GLN A 152 -9.47 26.71 -12.12
C GLN A 152 -8.54 25.78 -12.92
N GLN A 153 -7.72 24.91 -12.32
CA GLN A 153 -7.02 23.88 -13.13
C GLN A 153 -7.75 22.54 -13.19
N LEU A 154 -8.52 22.18 -12.15
CA LEU A 154 -9.38 20.97 -12.15
C LEU A 154 -10.75 21.19 -12.84
N ALA A 155 -11.07 22.43 -13.23
CA ALA A 155 -12.37 22.78 -13.82
C ALA A 155 -12.30 23.78 -15.01
N GLY A 156 -11.11 24.26 -15.40
CA GLY A 156 -10.98 25.33 -16.41
C GLY A 156 -9.78 25.22 -17.35
N GLY A 157 -8.79 24.39 -17.03
CA GLY A 157 -7.93 23.85 -18.07
C GLY A 157 -8.72 22.75 -18.75
N MET A 158 -8.99 22.87 -20.06
CA MET A 158 -8.83 21.67 -20.87
C MET A 158 -7.52 21.05 -20.38
N ALA A 159 -7.54 19.83 -19.83
CA ALA A 159 -6.35 18.99 -19.89
C ALA A 159 -5.84 19.22 -21.31
N ARG A 160 -4.67 19.85 -21.51
CA ARG A 160 -4.20 20.18 -22.87
C ARG A 160 -4.32 18.88 -23.63
N GLU A 161 -5.29 18.82 -24.56
CA GLU A 161 -5.95 17.57 -24.89
C GLU A 161 -4.93 16.46 -25.12
N GLY A 162 -4.91 15.46 -24.23
CA GLY A 162 -4.14 14.23 -24.42
C GLY A 162 -2.63 14.23 -24.11
N VAL A 163 -2.02 15.29 -23.55
CA VAL A 163 -0.58 15.22 -23.18
C VAL A 163 -0.40 14.67 -21.76
N PRO A 164 0.26 13.51 -21.56
CA PRO A 164 0.47 12.94 -20.23
C PRO A 164 1.41 13.81 -19.38
N GLU A 165 0.97 14.16 -18.17
CA GLU A 165 1.83 14.81 -17.17
C GLU A 165 2.48 13.75 -16.29
N TRP A 166 3.81 13.75 -16.24
CA TRP A 166 4.58 12.87 -15.35
C TRP A 166 5.90 13.50 -14.92
N ALA A 167 6.42 13.04 -13.79
CA ALA A 167 7.75 13.39 -13.29
C ALA A 167 8.43 12.18 -12.66
N ASP A 168 9.69 11.95 -13.04
CA ASP A 168 10.60 11.06 -12.33
C ASP A 168 11.26 11.86 -11.22
N VAL A 169 11.17 11.35 -10.00
CA VAL A 169 11.63 12.00 -8.78
C VAL A 169 12.65 11.09 -8.10
N GLY A 170 13.89 11.55 -8.03
CA GLY A 170 14.99 10.89 -7.33
C GLY A 170 15.08 11.37 -5.88
N PHE A 171 15.37 10.45 -4.96
CA PHE A 171 15.59 10.76 -3.55
C PHE A 171 16.41 9.67 -2.86
N TRP A 172 16.94 9.99 -1.68
CA TRP A 172 17.64 9.06 -0.82
C TRP A 172 16.78 8.73 0.41
N VAL A 173 16.69 7.44 0.74
CA VAL A 173 16.18 6.97 2.02
C VAL A 173 17.36 6.82 2.96
N ARG A 174 17.46 7.70 3.96
CA ARG A 174 18.55 7.70 4.95
C ARG A 174 18.50 6.44 5.83
N PRO A 175 19.60 6.11 6.54
CA PRO A 175 19.62 4.98 7.47
C PRO A 175 18.52 5.01 8.55
N ASP A 176 18.08 6.20 8.97
CA ASP A 176 16.99 6.40 9.93
C ASP A 176 15.58 6.29 9.31
N GLY A 177 15.49 5.99 8.01
CA GLY A 177 14.24 5.90 7.26
C GLY A 177 13.66 7.24 6.80
N SER A 178 14.35 8.37 7.03
CA SER A 178 13.92 9.68 6.52
C SER A 178 14.29 9.90 5.06
N VAL A 179 13.58 10.79 4.36
CA VAL A 179 13.88 11.16 2.96
C VAL A 179 14.88 12.33 2.91
N ALA A 180 15.80 12.26 1.95
CA ALA A 180 16.84 13.26 1.67
C ALA A 180 16.98 13.54 0.18
N ASP A 181 17.61 14.68 -0.15
CA ASP A 181 18.09 15.01 -1.50
C ASP A 181 17.03 14.80 -2.59
N LEU A 182 15.79 15.21 -2.30
CA LEU A 182 14.65 15.08 -3.21
C LEU A 182 14.84 15.99 -4.43
N ALA A 183 14.79 15.43 -5.63
CA ALA A 183 14.92 16.18 -6.88
C ALA A 183 14.08 15.58 -8.01
N VAL A 184 13.52 16.44 -8.87
CA VAL A 184 12.94 16.02 -10.15
C VAL A 184 14.09 15.73 -11.11
N VAL A 185 14.24 14.47 -11.52
CA VAL A 185 15.33 14.02 -12.41
C VAL A 185 14.90 14.03 -13.88
N ARG A 186 13.60 13.85 -14.14
CA ARG A 186 13.01 13.92 -15.48
C ARG A 186 11.53 14.30 -15.37
N GLN A 187 10.97 14.87 -16.42
CA GLN A 187 9.54 15.17 -16.49
C GLN A 187 9.03 15.13 -17.93
N SER A 188 7.71 15.10 -18.10
CA SER A 188 7.03 15.25 -19.38
C SER A 188 7.33 16.60 -20.04
N GLU A 189 7.16 16.66 -21.37
CA GLU A 189 7.27 17.91 -22.13
C GLU A 189 6.22 18.94 -21.69
N ALA A 190 4.99 18.47 -21.43
CA ALA A 190 4.02 19.24 -20.68
C ALA A 190 4.51 19.36 -19.24
N ARG A 191 4.78 20.60 -18.79
CA ARG A 191 5.19 20.86 -17.41
C ARG A 191 4.08 20.37 -16.46
N PRO A 192 4.39 19.50 -15.48
CA PRO A 192 3.43 19.09 -14.48
C PRO A 192 2.82 20.28 -13.74
N GLY A 193 1.51 20.22 -13.49
CA GLY A 193 0.78 21.23 -12.73
C GLY A 193 1.15 21.29 -11.24
N SER A 194 0.33 22.00 -10.45
CA SER A 194 0.55 22.19 -9.00
C SER A 194 0.59 20.88 -8.21
N TRP A 195 -0.02 19.81 -8.73
CA TRP A 195 -0.02 18.47 -8.12
C TRP A 195 1.40 17.95 -7.84
N LEU A 196 2.37 18.28 -8.69
CA LEU A 196 3.76 17.81 -8.50
C LEU A 196 4.36 18.44 -7.25
N GLY A 197 4.11 19.72 -6.99
CA GLY A 197 4.59 20.40 -5.79
C GLY A 197 4.06 19.75 -4.50
N GLU A 198 2.76 19.45 -4.46
CA GLU A 198 2.15 18.76 -3.32
C GLU A 198 2.67 17.33 -3.17
N LYS A 199 2.89 16.62 -4.28
CA LYS A 199 3.50 15.30 -4.26
C LYS A 199 4.92 15.34 -3.71
N LEU A 200 5.74 16.31 -4.13
CA LEU A 200 7.11 16.47 -3.60
C LEU A 200 7.10 16.77 -2.10
N LYS A 201 6.16 17.58 -1.61
CA LYS A 201 5.98 17.81 -0.16
C LYS A 201 5.66 16.50 0.57
N ALA A 202 4.71 15.71 0.05
CA ALA A 202 4.38 14.41 0.63
C ALA A 202 5.59 13.46 0.62
N VAL A 203 6.32 13.35 -0.49
CA VAL A 203 7.52 12.52 -0.60
C VAL A 203 8.59 12.95 0.40
N SER A 204 8.82 14.26 0.57
CA SER A 204 9.79 14.77 1.54
C SER A 204 9.45 14.41 3.00
N GLY A 205 8.16 14.26 3.30
CA GLY A 205 7.66 13.87 4.62
C GLY A 205 7.54 12.37 4.83
N ARG A 206 7.83 11.53 3.82
CA ARG A 206 7.75 10.07 3.95
C ARG A 206 8.65 9.55 5.06
N ARG A 207 8.22 8.44 5.65
CA ARG A 207 8.98 7.67 6.64
C ARG A 207 9.03 6.21 6.23
N TYR A 208 10.23 5.70 6.10
CA TYR A 208 10.53 4.29 5.83
C TYR A 208 10.95 3.60 7.14
N ALA A 209 10.93 2.28 7.14
CA ALA A 209 11.60 1.52 8.19
C ALA A 209 13.11 1.85 8.17
N PRO A 210 13.77 1.93 9.33
CA PRO A 210 15.22 2.09 9.41
C PRO A 210 15.93 1.04 8.56
N LEU A 211 17.04 1.41 7.94
CA LEU A 211 17.80 0.50 7.08
C LEU A 211 18.92 -0.16 7.89
N GLN A 212 19.07 -1.48 7.74
CA GLN A 212 20.17 -2.24 8.35
C GLN A 212 20.99 -3.00 7.29
N GLY A 213 22.28 -3.19 7.52
CA GLY A 213 23.17 -3.92 6.62
C GLY A 213 24.08 -3.01 5.78
N SER A 214 24.47 -3.47 4.59
CA SER A 214 25.48 -2.84 3.71
C SER A 214 25.01 -1.57 2.99
N VAL A 215 24.21 -0.73 3.65
CA VAL A 215 23.77 0.55 3.09
C VAL A 215 24.83 1.59 3.44
N GLY A 216 25.39 2.26 2.42
CA GLY A 216 26.37 3.33 2.64
C GLY A 216 25.78 4.46 3.49
N ALA A 217 26.64 5.32 4.03
CA ALA A 217 26.23 6.42 4.93
C ALA A 217 25.17 7.37 4.33
N ARG A 218 25.06 7.42 2.99
CA ARG A 218 24.08 8.23 2.28
C ARG A 218 22.67 7.61 2.23
N GLY A 219 22.54 6.31 2.51
CA GLY A 219 21.28 5.59 2.45
C GLY A 219 21.04 4.86 1.13
N LEU A 220 19.77 4.54 0.85
CA LEU A 220 19.34 3.86 -0.37
C LEU A 220 18.75 4.86 -1.37
N TYR A 221 19.32 4.91 -2.58
CA TYR A 221 18.79 5.76 -3.65
C TYR A 221 17.57 5.10 -4.33
N ARG A 222 16.54 5.91 -4.56
CA ARG A 222 15.31 5.54 -5.26
C ARG A 222 14.93 6.58 -6.30
N VAL A 223 14.27 6.12 -7.35
CA VAL A 223 13.59 6.97 -8.33
C VAL A 223 12.18 6.47 -8.51
N GLU A 224 11.19 7.34 -8.39
CA GLU A 224 9.78 7.03 -8.63
C GLU A 224 9.21 7.95 -9.72
N ARG A 225 8.41 7.39 -10.62
CA ARG A 225 7.60 8.16 -11.56
C ARG A 225 6.23 8.42 -10.94
N TYR A 226 5.83 9.69 -10.94
CA TYR A 226 4.47 10.09 -10.63
C TYR A 226 3.77 10.55 -11.90
N SER A 227 2.55 10.07 -12.14
CA SER A 227 1.74 10.44 -13.30
C SER A 227 0.34 10.85 -12.87
N LEU A 228 -0.20 11.93 -13.46
CA LEU A 228 -1.60 12.31 -13.25
C LEU A 228 -2.48 11.56 -14.27
N VAL A 229 -3.39 10.74 -13.76
CA VAL A 229 -4.27 9.88 -14.59
C VAL A 229 -5.72 10.24 -14.32
N HIS A 230 -6.50 10.47 -15.38
CA HIS A 230 -7.95 10.65 -15.26
C HIS A 230 -8.66 9.34 -15.63
N VAL A 231 -9.19 8.64 -14.63
CA VAL A 231 -9.92 7.39 -14.83
C VAL A 231 -11.19 7.66 -15.64
N VAL A 232 -11.57 6.79 -16.57
CA VAL A 232 -12.84 6.91 -17.31
C VAL A 232 -13.98 6.37 -16.44
N GLN A 233 -15.01 7.17 -16.20
CA GLN A 233 -16.24 6.79 -15.50
C GLN A 233 -17.41 6.69 -16.48
N SER A 234 -18.29 5.70 -16.28
CA SER A 234 -19.60 5.66 -16.93
C SER A 234 -20.60 6.43 -16.09
N THR A 235 -21.21 7.47 -16.65
CA THR A 235 -22.28 8.21 -15.96
C THR A 235 -23.56 7.38 -15.93
N ILE A 236 -24.19 7.25 -14.75
CA ILE A 236 -25.47 6.55 -14.61
C ILE A 236 -26.50 7.25 -15.51
N GLY A 237 -27.09 6.52 -16.47
CA GLY A 237 -28.11 7.03 -17.39
C GLY A 237 -27.60 7.42 -18.78
N THR A 238 -26.29 7.38 -19.06
CA THR A 238 -25.75 7.54 -20.41
C THR A 238 -24.65 6.50 -20.69
N HIS A 239 -24.72 5.80 -21.82
CA HIS A 239 -23.65 4.88 -22.28
C HIS A 239 -22.43 5.64 -22.85
N MET A 240 -22.15 6.85 -22.35
CA MET A 240 -21.00 7.65 -22.78
C MET A 240 -19.88 7.55 -21.74
N PRO A 241 -18.66 7.12 -22.11
CA PRO A 241 -17.52 7.19 -21.22
C PRO A 241 -17.14 8.66 -20.99
N VAL A 242 -17.18 9.11 -19.74
CA VAL A 242 -16.76 10.46 -19.34
C VAL A 242 -15.54 10.32 -18.44
N ARG A 243 -14.46 11.09 -18.68
CA ARG A 243 -13.32 11.08 -17.76
C ARG A 243 -13.73 11.64 -16.40
N ALA A 244 -13.32 10.96 -15.33
CA ALA A 244 -13.52 11.42 -13.97
C ALA A 244 -12.95 12.83 -13.81
N ARG A 245 -13.74 13.69 -13.17
CA ARG A 245 -13.38 15.09 -12.91
C ARG A 245 -12.17 15.21 -11.97
N ILE A 246 -11.90 14.17 -11.18
CA ILE A 246 -10.78 14.10 -10.25
C ILE A 246 -9.74 13.15 -10.85
N GLY A 247 -8.52 13.64 -11.08
CA GLY A 247 -7.38 12.82 -11.47
C GLY A 247 -6.75 12.13 -10.26
N GLU A 248 -6.19 10.95 -10.48
CA GLU A 248 -5.45 10.16 -9.51
C GLU A 248 -3.95 10.21 -9.81
N ILE A 249 -3.10 10.17 -8.78
CA ILE A 249 -1.65 10.09 -8.96
C ILE A 249 -1.24 8.62 -8.96
N ASP A 250 -0.79 8.14 -10.11
CA ASP A 250 -0.17 6.82 -10.25
C ASP A 250 1.32 6.89 -9.91
N THR A 251 1.87 5.84 -9.32
CA THR A 251 3.28 5.75 -8.89
C THR A 251 3.94 4.49 -9.42
N MET A 252 5.08 4.65 -10.09
CA MET A 252 5.88 3.54 -10.62
C MET A 252 7.33 3.61 -10.12
N ASP A 253 7.90 2.47 -9.73
CA ASP A 253 9.34 2.41 -9.40
C ASP A 253 10.18 2.48 -10.67
N MET A 254 11.01 3.51 -10.75
CA MET A 254 11.92 3.76 -11.86
C MET A 254 13.37 3.48 -11.49
N THR A 255 13.65 3.13 -10.22
CA THR A 255 15.01 2.90 -9.72
C THR A 255 15.85 1.97 -10.61
N PRO A 256 15.32 0.85 -11.14
CA PRO A 256 16.10 -0.03 -12.02
C PRO A 256 16.60 0.66 -13.31
N LEU A 257 15.88 1.67 -13.81
CA LEU A 257 16.24 2.39 -15.05
C LEU A 257 17.31 3.46 -14.83
N TYR A 258 17.62 3.80 -13.56
CA TYR A 258 18.60 4.81 -13.18
C TYR A 258 19.86 4.22 -12.52
N ARG A 259 19.97 2.89 -12.45
CA ARG A 259 21.17 2.15 -12.03
C ARG A 259 21.89 1.65 -13.28
N SER A 260 22.66 2.52 -13.94
CA SER A 260 23.58 2.18 -15.05
C SER A 260 25.03 2.35 -14.62
#